data_AF-A0A7C5ULX8-F1
#
_entry.id   AF-A0A7C5ULX8-F1
#
_cell.length_a   1.000
_cell.length_b   1.000
_cell.length_c   1.000
_cell.angle_alpha   90.00
_cell.angle_beta   90.00
_cell.angle_gamma   90.00
#
_symmetry.space_group_name_H-M   'P 1'
#
loop_
_entity.id
_entity.type
_entity.pdbx_description
1 polymer ?
#
loop_
_entity_poly.entity_id
_entity_poly.type
_entity_poly.pdbx_seq_one_letter_code
_entity_poly.pdbx_strand_id
1 'polypeptide(L)'
;MSEAGYKISTYINYFLLVVWTTGLVVYIYYLRKSELKKAKGKSKDHQSKRKRGKRCPQCKNIINAQRTVCQHCGYQFPVLAKEEQELSHHSSSEKKRQRGKKCPKCQNVINYYRTVCQHCGYQFPNLSSDEKPEQKDVIN
;
A
#
# COMPACT_ATOMS: atom_id res chain seq x y z
N MET A 1 21.82 24.04 67.42
CA MET A 1 21.95 23.37 66.10
C MET A 1 22.71 24.31 65.18
N SER A 2 23.96 23.96 64.82
CA SER A 2 24.91 24.90 64.21
C SER A 2 24.54 25.28 62.77
N GLU A 3 24.61 26.58 62.46
CA GLU A 3 24.36 27.16 61.12
C GLU A 3 25.13 26.47 59.99
N ALA A 4 26.33 25.94 60.28
CA ALA A 4 27.14 25.24 59.31
C ALA A 4 26.50 23.92 58.83
N GLY A 5 25.76 23.22 59.70
CA GLY A 5 25.15 21.94 59.37
C GLY A 5 23.98 22.05 58.37
N TYR A 6 23.20 23.13 58.46
CA TYR A 6 22.08 23.34 57.52
C TYR A 6 22.59 23.68 56.12
N LYS A 7 23.63 24.51 56.02
CA LYS A 7 24.22 24.91 54.73
C LYS A 7 24.77 23.70 53.98
N ILE A 8 25.50 22.82 54.67
CA ILE A 8 26.05 21.59 54.09
C ILE A 8 24.92 20.66 53.61
N SER A 9 23.87 20.49 54.42
CA SER A 9 22.70 19.68 54.03
C SER A 9 21.98 20.25 52.81
N THR A 10 21.80 21.58 52.72
CA THR A 10 21.21 22.20 51.54
C THR A 10 22.08 22.06 50.29
N TYR A 11 23.41 22.13 50.40
CA TYR A 11 24.31 21.91 49.27
C TYR A 11 24.24 20.47 48.75
N ILE A 12 24.19 19.48 49.65
CA ILE A 12 24.06 18.06 49.27
C ILE A 12 22.72 17.82 48.57
N ASN A 13 21.62 18.34 49.11
CA ASN A 13 20.30 18.21 48.49
C ASN A 13 20.24 18.91 47.13
N TYR A 14 20.81 20.11 47.00
CA TYR A 14 20.88 20.81 45.72
C TYR A 14 21.70 20.02 44.69
N PHE A 15 22.83 19.45 45.11
CA PHE A 15 23.66 18.61 44.25
C PHE A 15 22.90 17.37 43.76
N LEU A 16 22.18 16.68 44.66
CA LEU A 16 21.34 15.53 44.30
C LEU A 16 20.22 15.91 43.34
N LEU A 17 19.58 17.07 43.53
CA LEU A 17 18.54 17.57 42.62
C LEU A 17 19.10 17.92 41.23
N VAL A 18 20.28 18.53 41.16
CA VAL A 18 20.94 18.85 39.87
C VAL A 18 21.33 17.57 39.13
N VAL A 19 21.90 16.58 39.81
CA VAL A 19 22.24 15.28 39.19
C VAL A 19 20.99 14.55 38.72
N TRP A 20 19.91 14.57 39.52
CA TRP A 20 18.66 13.92 39.16
C TRP A 20 17.97 14.59 37.97
N THR A 21 17.88 15.92 37.94
CA THR A 21 17.26 16.68 36.84
C THR A 21 18.06 16.59 35.55
N THR A 22 19.39 16.67 35.60
CA THR A 22 20.25 16.46 34.43
C THR A 22 20.13 15.03 33.90
N GLY A 23 20.12 14.03 34.78
CA GLY A 23 19.85 12.64 34.41
C GLY A 23 18.48 12.45 33.74
N LEU A 24 17.44 13.08 34.28
CA LEU A 24 16.07 13.03 33.75
C LEU A 24 15.98 13.68 32.36
N VAL A 25 16.61 14.85 32.16
CA VAL A 25 16.67 15.53 30.86
C VAL A 25 17.39 14.67 29.82
N VAL A 26 18.53 14.08 30.18
CA VAL A 26 19.28 13.16 29.31
C VAL A 26 18.42 11.94 28.97
N TYR A 27 17.75 11.34 29.96
CA TYR A 27 16.86 10.20 29.77
C TYR A 27 15.70 10.51 28.81
N ILE A 28 15.00 11.65 29.00
CA ILE A 28 13.93 12.09 28.08
C ILE A 28 14.48 12.35 26.67
N TYR A 29 15.67 12.94 26.54
CA TYR A 29 16.32 13.14 25.24
C TYR A 29 16.57 11.80 24.52
N TYR A 30 17.07 10.78 25.24
CA TYR A 30 17.28 9.45 24.67
C TYR A 30 15.95 8.75 24.29
N LEU A 31 14.90 8.90 25.09
CA LEU A 31 13.56 8.39 24.76
C LEU A 31 12.99 9.05 23.50
N ARG A 32 13.08 10.38 23.35
CA ARG A 32 12.62 11.06 22.13
C ARG A 32 13.45 10.65 20.90
N LYS A 33 14.76 10.44 21.07
CA LYS A 33 15.65 10.00 20.00
C LYS A 33 15.31 8.59 19.49
N SER A 34 14.82 7.70 20.35
CA SER A 34 14.43 6.34 19.95
C SER A 34 13.19 6.35 19.06
N GLU A 35 12.21 7.20 19.35
CA GLU A 35 10.99 7.36 18.55
C GLU A 35 11.29 7.95 17.16
N LEU A 36 12.20 8.93 17.07
CA LEU A 36 12.64 9.50 15.79
C LEU A 36 13.37 8.48 14.89
N LYS A 37 14.05 7.49 15.48
CA LYS A 37 14.67 6.39 14.71
C LYS A 37 13.62 5.41 14.18
N LYS A 38 12.57 5.11 14.94
CA LYS A 38 11.45 4.26 14.48
C LYS A 38 10.67 4.91 13.33
N ALA A 39 10.47 6.23 13.37
CA ALA A 39 9.83 6.98 12.29
C ALA A 39 10.63 6.94 10.97
N LYS A 40 11.97 6.92 11.05
CA LYS A 40 12.85 6.85 9.86
C LYS A 40 13.06 5.43 9.32
N GLY A 41 12.83 4.40 10.14
CA GLY A 41 13.02 2.98 9.77
C GLY A 41 11.95 2.43 8.82
N LYS A 42 10.73 2.99 8.79
CA LYS A 42 9.63 2.50 7.93
C LYS A 42 9.66 3.02 6.48
N SER A 43 10.57 3.93 6.13
CA SER A 43 10.53 4.65 4.83
C SER A 43 11.64 4.25 3.85
N LYS A 44 12.38 3.15 4.09
CA LYS A 44 13.55 2.80 3.26
C LYS A 44 13.53 1.44 2.57
N ASP A 45 12.41 0.70 2.55
CA ASP A 45 12.38 -0.58 1.83
C ASP A 45 11.18 -0.79 0.89
N HIS A 46 10.73 0.29 0.25
CA HIS A 46 9.83 0.17 -0.90
C HIS A 46 10.25 0.97 -2.12
N GLN A 47 11.52 1.40 -2.20
CA GLN A 47 11.94 2.26 -3.30
C GLN A 47 13.40 2.11 -3.73
N SER A 48 13.86 0.90 -4.07
CA SER A 48 15.05 0.81 -4.94
C SER A 48 15.25 -0.45 -5.78
N LYS A 49 14.27 -1.38 -5.90
CA LYS A 49 14.21 -2.17 -7.14
C LYS A 49 13.76 -1.23 -8.25
N ARG A 50 14.69 -0.49 -8.86
CA ARG A 50 14.54 0.05 -10.21
C ARG A 50 14.15 -1.14 -11.07
N LYS A 51 12.83 -1.35 -11.25
CA LYS A 51 12.27 -2.40 -12.11
C LYS A 51 12.74 -2.05 -13.52
N ARG A 52 13.92 -2.54 -13.90
CA ARG A 52 14.46 -2.39 -15.25
C ARG A 52 13.40 -2.97 -16.17
N GLY A 53 12.83 -2.14 -17.03
CA GLY A 53 11.83 -2.59 -17.99
C GLY A 53 12.47 -3.63 -18.91
N LYS A 54 11.70 -4.65 -19.30
CA LYS A 54 12.11 -5.59 -20.34
C LYS A 54 11.73 -5.04 -21.70
N ARG A 55 12.56 -5.30 -22.71
CA ARG A 55 12.28 -4.89 -24.09
C ARG A 55 11.41 -5.93 -24.77
N CYS A 56 10.34 -5.50 -25.43
CA CYS A 56 9.52 -6.41 -26.20
C CYS A 56 10.30 -6.90 -27.45
N PRO A 57 10.36 -8.22 -27.72
CA PRO A 57 11.06 -8.73 -28.89
C PRO A 57 10.38 -8.37 -30.22
N GLN A 58 9.06 -8.11 -30.19
CA GLN A 58 8.28 -7.74 -31.38
C GLN A 58 8.35 -6.23 -31.69
N CYS A 59 7.94 -5.38 -30.75
CA CYS A 59 7.84 -3.94 -31.00
C CYS A 59 9.00 -3.10 -30.47
N LYS A 60 10.00 -3.73 -29.82
CA LYS A 60 11.19 -3.08 -29.23
C LYS A 60 10.91 -2.00 -28.16
N ASN A 61 9.64 -1.79 -27.80
CA ASN A 61 9.24 -0.90 -26.72
C ASN A 61 9.64 -1.46 -25.34
N ILE A 62 9.97 -0.56 -24.42
CA ILE A 62 10.33 -0.90 -23.04
C ILE A 62 9.04 -1.02 -22.24
N ILE A 63 8.85 -2.18 -21.59
CA ILE A 63 7.69 -2.47 -20.77
C ILE A 63 8.10 -2.91 -19.37
N ASN A 64 7.19 -2.83 -18.41
CA ASN A 64 7.46 -3.30 -17.05
C ASN A 64 7.78 -4.81 -17.05
N ALA A 65 8.87 -5.21 -16.39
CA ALA A 65 9.34 -6.60 -16.35
C ALA A 65 8.29 -7.60 -15.83
N GLN A 66 7.40 -7.15 -14.92
CA GLN A 66 6.35 -7.97 -14.33
C GLN A 66 5.16 -8.22 -15.27
N ARG A 67 5.03 -7.47 -16.37
CA ARG A 67 3.91 -7.68 -17.30
C ARG A 67 4.13 -8.92 -18.15
N THR A 68 3.12 -9.77 -18.22
CA THR A 68 3.11 -10.98 -19.06
C THR A 68 2.73 -10.66 -20.50
N VAL A 69 2.21 -9.46 -20.80
CA VAL A 69 1.80 -9.04 -22.14
C VAL A 69 2.29 -7.62 -22.44
N CYS A 70 2.76 -7.40 -23.67
CA CYS A 70 3.16 -6.07 -24.15
C CYS A 70 1.94 -5.18 -24.39
N GLN A 71 1.96 -3.94 -23.89
CA GLN A 71 0.88 -2.96 -24.07
C GLN A 71 0.80 -2.36 -25.47
N HIS A 72 1.87 -2.45 -26.25
CA HIS A 72 1.96 -1.78 -27.55
C HIS A 72 1.64 -2.72 -28.71
N CYS A 73 1.95 -4.01 -28.59
CA CYS A 73 1.74 -4.98 -29.67
C CYS A 73 1.06 -6.28 -29.25
N GLY A 74 0.71 -6.46 -27.97
CA GLY A 74 0.03 -7.67 -27.50
C GLY A 74 0.91 -8.92 -27.37
N TYR A 75 2.22 -8.85 -27.61
CA TYR A 75 3.12 -9.99 -27.46
C TYR A 75 3.10 -10.56 -26.03
N GLN A 76 2.88 -11.87 -25.91
CA GLN A 76 2.86 -12.60 -24.64
C GLN A 76 4.25 -13.12 -24.30
N PHE A 77 4.72 -12.82 -23.09
CA PHE A 77 5.99 -13.31 -22.58
C PHE A 77 5.79 -14.67 -21.91
N PRO A 78 6.66 -15.66 -22.18
CA PRO A 78 6.59 -16.93 -21.48
C PRO A 78 6.83 -16.70 -19.99
N VAL A 79 5.85 -17.09 -19.16
CA VAL A 79 5.98 -17.07 -17.71
C VAL A 79 6.77 -18.31 -17.33
N LEU A 80 8.06 -18.13 -17.07
CA LEU A 80 8.84 -19.17 -16.41
C LEU A 80 8.28 -19.31 -15.00
N ALA A 81 7.42 -20.31 -14.80
CA ALA A 81 6.90 -20.66 -13.49
C ALA A 81 8.08 -21.02 -12.59
N LYS A 82 8.46 -20.10 -11.71
CA LYS A 82 9.15 -20.47 -10.48
C LYS A 82 8.04 -20.67 -9.46
N GLU A 83 7.85 -21.94 -9.10
CA GLU A 83 6.92 -22.42 -8.08
C GLU A 83 7.11 -21.70 -6.74
N GLU A 84 6.01 -21.74 -5.98
CA GLU A 84 5.74 -21.22 -4.64
C GLU A 84 6.89 -20.69 -3.78
N GLN A 85 6.68 -19.50 -3.20
CA GLN A 85 6.65 -19.35 -1.75
C GLN A 85 5.51 -18.40 -1.32
N GLU A 86 4.59 -18.96 -0.55
CA GLU A 86 3.46 -18.31 0.10
C GLU A 86 3.90 -17.36 1.23
N LEU A 87 3.04 -16.37 1.51
CA LEU A 87 2.38 -16.17 2.81
C LEU A 87 2.37 -14.71 3.33
N SER A 88 1.14 -14.29 3.66
CA SER A 88 0.74 -13.21 4.57
C SER A 88 0.90 -11.75 4.12
N HIS A 89 -0.24 -11.09 3.92
CA HIS A 89 -0.75 -10.14 4.92
C HIS A 89 -2.23 -9.88 4.67
N HIS A 90 -3.05 -10.43 5.56
CA HIS A 90 -4.40 -9.98 5.83
C HIS A 90 -4.32 -8.54 6.38
N SER A 91 -4.97 -7.58 5.74
CA SER A 91 -5.49 -6.39 6.42
C SER A 91 -6.88 -6.09 5.88
N SER A 92 -7.86 -6.36 6.73
CA SER A 92 -9.26 -6.01 6.59
C SER A 92 -9.44 -4.50 6.43
N SER A 93 -10.11 -4.09 5.35
CA SER A 93 -10.93 -2.89 5.37
C SER A 93 -12.15 -3.21 4.51
N GLU A 94 -13.33 -3.12 5.14
CA GLU A 94 -14.64 -3.32 4.52
C GLU A 94 -14.84 -2.32 3.38
N LYS A 95 -14.42 -2.70 2.18
CA LYS A 95 -14.97 -2.18 0.93
C LYS A 95 -15.90 -3.25 0.39
N LYS A 96 -17.19 -2.90 0.30
CA LYS A 96 -18.25 -3.61 -0.42
C LYS A 96 -17.62 -4.41 -1.57
N ARG A 97 -17.45 -5.72 -1.37
CA ARG A 97 -16.88 -6.62 -2.39
C ARG A 97 -17.87 -6.59 -3.54
N GLN A 98 -17.58 -5.82 -4.59
CA GLN A 98 -18.23 -6.01 -5.88
C GLN A 98 -17.82 -7.41 -6.33
N ARG A 99 -18.63 -8.41 -5.95
CA ARG A 99 -18.45 -9.79 -6.39
C ARG A 99 -18.55 -9.76 -7.91
N GLY A 100 -17.53 -10.25 -8.59
CA GLY A 100 -17.49 -10.26 -10.05
C GLY A 100 -18.73 -10.94 -10.66
N LYS A 101 -19.04 -10.61 -11.91
CA LYS A 101 -20.12 -11.28 -12.65
C LYS A 101 -19.64 -12.63 -13.18
N LYS A 102 -20.52 -13.63 -13.22
CA LYS A 102 -20.22 -14.93 -13.82
C LYS A 102 -20.42 -14.86 -15.33
N CYS A 103 -19.50 -15.48 -16.08
CA CYS A 103 -19.70 -15.65 -17.51
C CYS A 103 -20.77 -16.73 -17.77
N PRO A 104 -21.79 -16.48 -18.61
CA PRO A 104 -22.82 -17.50 -18.90
C PRO A 104 -22.27 -18.68 -19.68
N LYS A 105 -21.21 -18.48 -20.47
CA LYS A 105 -20.64 -19.51 -21.35
C LYS A 105 -19.68 -20.46 -20.63
N CYS A 106 -18.85 -19.94 -19.73
CA CYS A 106 -17.80 -20.74 -19.07
C CYS A 106 -17.84 -20.66 -17.54
N GLN A 107 -18.82 -19.98 -16.96
CA GLN A 107 -19.10 -19.86 -15.51
C GLN A 107 -18.00 -19.22 -14.65
N ASN A 108 -16.86 -18.87 -15.23
CA ASN A 108 -15.79 -18.16 -14.54
C ASN A 108 -16.26 -16.77 -14.06
N VAL A 109 -15.82 -16.43 -12.85
CA VAL A 109 -16.11 -15.14 -12.22
C VAL A 109 -15.12 -14.10 -12.75
N ILE A 110 -15.63 -13.05 -13.38
CA ILE A 110 -14.84 -11.97 -13.95
C ILE A 110 -15.25 -10.61 -13.36
N ASN A 111 -14.43 -9.59 -13.54
CA ASN A 111 -14.76 -8.23 -13.09
C ASN A 111 -16.09 -7.74 -13.73
N TYR A 112 -16.95 -7.13 -12.92
CA TYR A 112 -18.29 -6.67 -13.33
C TYR A 112 -18.25 -5.72 -14.55
N TYR A 113 -17.27 -4.83 -14.62
CA TYR A 113 -17.13 -3.83 -15.70
C TYR A 113 -16.51 -4.38 -16.99
N ARG A 114 -16.11 -5.66 -17.02
CA ARG A 114 -15.56 -6.26 -18.25
C ARG A 114 -16.67 -6.52 -19.25
N THR A 115 -16.46 -6.06 -20.47
CA THR A 115 -17.38 -6.26 -21.61
C THR A 115 -17.07 -7.56 -22.35
N VAL A 116 -15.96 -8.23 -22.03
CA VAL A 116 -15.57 -9.52 -22.62
C VAL A 116 -14.98 -10.45 -21.55
N CYS A 117 -15.35 -11.74 -21.59
CA CYS A 117 -14.83 -12.76 -20.71
C CYS A 117 -13.39 -13.14 -21.09
N GLN A 118 -12.49 -13.13 -20.10
CA GLN A 118 -11.07 -13.43 -20.31
C GLN A 118 -10.76 -14.91 -20.52
N HIS A 119 -11.71 -15.80 -20.23
CA HIS A 119 -11.49 -17.25 -20.31
C HIS A 119 -12.07 -17.88 -21.57
N CYS A 120 -13.17 -17.36 -22.10
CA CYS A 120 -13.85 -17.95 -23.26
C CYS A 120 -14.21 -16.94 -24.36
N GLY A 121 -13.85 -15.66 -24.20
CA GLY A 121 -14.09 -14.62 -25.19
C GLY A 121 -15.55 -14.17 -25.32
N TYR A 122 -16.46 -14.66 -24.46
CA TYR A 122 -17.87 -14.25 -24.48
C TYR A 122 -18.00 -12.72 -24.27
N GLN A 123 -18.65 -12.05 -25.22
CA GLN A 123 -18.92 -10.61 -25.15
C GLN A 123 -20.23 -10.37 -24.38
N PHE A 124 -20.17 -9.52 -23.38
CA PHE A 124 -21.33 -9.06 -22.63
C PHE A 124 -21.92 -7.85 -23.35
N PRO A 125 -23.24 -7.79 -23.54
CA PRO A 125 -23.87 -6.60 -24.09
C PRO A 125 -23.54 -5.40 -23.19
N ASN A 126 -22.98 -4.35 -23.80
CA ASN A 126 -22.74 -3.09 -23.12
C ASN A 126 -24.11 -2.49 -22.78
N LEU A 127 -24.40 -2.30 -21.49
CA LEU A 127 -25.53 -1.49 -21.04
C LEU A 127 -25.23 0.01 -21.22
N SER A 128 -24.72 0.39 -22.39
CA SER A 128 -24.37 1.78 -22.70
C SER A 128 -24.43 2.06 -24.20
N SER A 129 -25.64 2.01 -24.75
CA SER A 129 -26.08 2.82 -25.88
C SER A 129 -27.59 2.64 -26.03
N ASP A 130 -28.31 3.68 -25.60
CA ASP A 130 -29.57 4.15 -26.19
C ASP A 130 -30.88 3.42 -25.83
N GLU A 131 -31.43 3.79 -24.68
CA GLU A 131 -32.81 4.29 -24.58
C GLU A 131 -32.91 5.13 -23.29
N LYS A 132 -32.60 6.43 -23.40
CA LYS A 132 -33.26 7.42 -22.56
C LYS A 132 -34.72 7.40 -23.02
N PRO A 133 -35.72 7.04 -22.19
CA PRO A 133 -37.09 7.32 -22.55
C PRO A 133 -37.24 8.84 -22.58
N GLU A 134 -37.20 9.40 -23.78
CA GLU A 134 -37.66 10.74 -24.06
C GLU A 134 -39.18 10.68 -24.25
N GLN A 135 -39.88 11.54 -23.51
CA GLN A 135 -41.30 11.94 -23.65
C GLN A 135 -42.36 10.92 -23.20
N LYS A 136 -43.40 11.31 -22.44
CA LYS A 136 -44.13 12.58 -22.49
C LYS A 136 -44.58 13.04 -21.10
N ASP A 137 -44.34 14.32 -20.82
CA ASP A 137 -45.13 15.07 -19.85
C ASP A 137 -46.59 15.07 -20.33
N VAL A 138 -47.47 14.51 -19.51
CA VAL A 138 -48.91 14.63 -19.67
C VAL A 138 -49.26 16.08 -19.35
N ILE A 139 -49.49 16.86 -20.41
CA ILE A 139 -50.18 18.15 -20.30
C ILE A 139 -51.62 17.85 -19.87
N ASN A 140 -52.05 18.64 -18.89
CA ASN A 140 -53.39 18.80 -18.34
C ASN A 140 -54.50 18.83 -19.40
#